data_AF-A0A090RVZ3-F1
#
_entry.id   AF-A0A090RVZ3-F1
#
_cell.length_a   1.000
_cell.length_b   1.000
_cell.length_c   1.000
_cell.angle_alpha   90.00
_cell.angle_beta   90.00
_cell.angle_gamma   90.00
#
_symmetry.space_group_name_H-M   'P 1'
#
loop_
_entity.id
_entity.type
_entity.pdbx_description
1 polymer ?
#
loop_
_entity_poly.entity_id
_entity_poly.type
_entity_poly.pdbx_seq_one_letter_code
_entity_poly.pdbx_strand_id
1 'polypeptide(L)'
;MSDQLLSYFERELASIRGALSEYSRDFPDHAASMRLNQNDQEDPNISRFIEAAALLNAKTEKRLDEQFPEILQDLINIVYPGYLQVIPSYTPFHLNLDTEAATSKLELEKGSELAVSHDE
;
A
#
# COMPACT_ATOMS: atom_id res chain seq x y z
N MET A 1 18.79 5.49 9.00
CA MET A 1 17.32 5.39 8.95
C MET A 1 16.93 5.41 7.48
N SER A 2 15.94 4.64 7.04
CA SER A 2 15.45 4.76 5.66
C SER A 2 14.87 6.16 5.44
N ASP A 3 15.14 6.81 4.30
CA ASP A 3 14.60 8.15 3.97
C ASP A 3 13.08 8.26 4.20
N GLN A 4 12.35 7.17 3.94
CA GLN A 4 10.92 7.10 4.21
C GLN A 4 10.58 7.31 5.70
N LEU A 5 11.28 6.64 6.62
CA LEU A 5 11.01 6.74 8.07
C LEU A 5 11.31 8.15 8.59
N LEU A 6 12.30 8.84 8.00
CA LEU A 6 12.58 10.23 8.35
C LEU A 6 11.39 11.14 8.01
N SER A 7 10.78 10.95 6.83
CA SER A 7 9.59 11.70 6.45
C SER A 7 8.40 11.47 7.40
N TYR A 8 8.13 10.21 7.79
CA TYR A 8 7.10 9.90 8.80
C TYR A 8 7.42 10.56 10.14
N PHE A 9 8.68 10.50 10.58
CA PHE A 9 9.12 11.11 11.83
C PHE A 9 8.93 12.64 11.83
N GLU A 10 9.34 13.32 10.76
CA GLU A 10 9.19 14.77 10.63
C GLU A 10 7.71 15.18 10.60
N ARG A 11 6.86 14.40 9.90
CA ARG A 11 5.41 14.61 9.87
C ARG A 11 4.80 14.48 11.26
N GLU A 12 5.11 13.41 11.98
CA GLU A 12 4.61 13.16 13.34
C GLU A 12 5.12 14.22 14.33
N LEU A 13 6.39 14.61 14.23
CA LEU A 13 6.97 15.65 15.07
C LEU A 13 6.29 17.00 14.84
N ALA A 14 6.02 17.36 13.59
CA ALA A 14 5.28 18.57 13.24
C ALA A 14 3.84 18.52 13.76
N SER A 15 3.16 17.37 13.62
CA SER A 15 1.80 17.14 14.12
C SER A 15 1.71 17.32 15.63
N ILE A 16 2.59 16.65 16.40
CA ILE A 16 2.63 16.74 17.86
C ILE A 16 2.95 18.17 18.30
N ARG A 17 3.90 18.86 17.66
CA ARG A 17 4.21 20.26 17.99
C ARG A 17 3.03 21.19 17.70
N GLY A 18 2.30 20.98 16.60
CA GLY A 18 1.07 21.70 16.30
C GLY A 18 0.02 21.52 17.38
N ALA A 19 -0.24 20.26 17.77
CA ALA A 19 -1.19 19.92 18.84
C ALA A 19 -0.79 20.49 20.21
N LEU A 20 0.51 20.48 20.53
CA LEU A 20 1.02 21.10 21.77
C LEU A 20 0.87 22.63 21.75
N SER A 21 1.05 23.26 20.58
CA SER A 21 0.81 24.70 20.42
C SER A 21 -0.66 25.05 20.66
N GLU A 22 -1.59 24.28 20.09
CA GLU A 22 -3.02 24.45 20.30
C GLU A 22 -3.41 24.21 21.77
N TYR A 23 -2.95 23.10 22.36
CA TYR A 23 -3.15 22.81 23.78
C TYR A 23 -2.63 23.92 24.70
N SER A 24 -1.49 24.52 24.37
CA SER A 24 -0.93 25.62 25.16
C SER A 24 -1.76 26.91 25.11
N ARG A 25 -2.54 27.12 24.04
CA ARG A 25 -3.45 28.25 23.92
C ARG A 25 -4.73 28.03 24.73
N ASP A 26 -5.25 26.81 24.73
CA ASP A 26 -6.49 26.46 25.42
C ASP A 26 -6.29 26.32 26.94
N PHE A 27 -5.13 25.81 27.37
CA PHE A 27 -4.82 25.52 28.77
C PHE A 27 -3.49 26.15 29.21
N PRO A 28 -3.43 27.50 29.30
CA PRO A 28 -2.19 28.21 29.62
C PRO A 28 -1.61 27.85 30.99
N ASP A 29 -2.46 27.63 32.02
CA ASP A 29 -2.01 27.28 33.37
C ASP A 29 -1.27 25.92 33.39
N HIS A 30 -1.78 24.94 32.65
CA HIS A 30 -1.17 23.62 32.54
C HIS A 30 0.07 23.65 31.65
N ALA A 31 0.03 24.38 30.53
CA ALA A 31 1.18 24.52 29.64
C ALA A 31 2.35 25.26 30.29
N ALA A 32 2.07 26.24 31.16
CA ALA A 32 3.08 26.92 31.96
C ALA A 32 3.81 25.97 32.92
N SER A 33 3.10 24.98 33.49
CA SER A 33 3.71 23.96 34.36
C SER A 33 4.66 23.02 33.59
N MET A 34 4.35 22.76 32.32
CA MET A 34 5.14 21.90 31.43
C MET A 34 6.22 22.67 30.65
N ARG A 35 6.27 24.01 30.77
CA ARG A 35 7.18 24.91 30.03
C ARG A 35 7.16 24.69 28.51
N LEU A 36 6.01 24.31 27.97
CA LEU A 36 5.82 24.12 26.54
C LEU A 36 5.88 25.48 25.83
N ASN A 37 6.61 25.59 24.72
CA ASN A 37 6.64 26.78 23.86
C ASN A 37 7.16 28.08 24.53
N GLN A 38 8.01 28.00 25.55
CA GLN A 38 8.72 29.18 26.05
C GLN A 38 10.09 29.27 25.38
N ASN A 39 10.24 30.24 24.48
CA ASN A 39 11.35 30.50 23.56
C ASN A 39 12.80 30.38 24.09
N ASP A 40 13.04 30.17 25.38
CA ASP A 40 14.39 30.12 25.95
C ASP A 40 14.72 28.86 26.78
N GLN A 41 13.75 28.07 27.28
CA GLN A 41 14.06 26.88 28.10
C GLN A 41 12.94 25.82 28.07
N GLU A 42 12.82 25.09 26.96
CA GLU A 42 12.21 23.76 27.01
C GLU A 42 13.16 22.79 27.72
N ASP A 43 12.63 21.95 28.61
CA ASP A 43 13.41 20.91 29.26
C ASP A 43 13.91 19.90 28.21
N PRO A 44 15.23 19.67 28.08
CA PRO A 44 15.78 18.71 27.11
C PRO A 44 15.18 17.30 27.23
N ASN A 45 14.74 16.90 28.42
CA ASN A 45 14.10 15.60 28.64
C ASN A 45 12.69 15.56 28.04
N ILE A 46 11.94 16.65 28.11
CA ILE A 46 10.60 16.76 27.52
C ILE A 46 10.71 16.78 25.99
N SER A 47 11.64 17.57 25.43
CA SER A 47 11.85 17.60 23.98
C SER A 47 12.29 16.22 23.45
N ARG A 48 13.20 15.52 24.15
CA ARG A 48 13.57 14.14 23.81
C ARG A 48 12.43 13.15 23.96
N PHE A 49 11.56 13.34 24.96
CA PHE A 49 10.38 12.50 25.13
C PHE A 49 9.40 12.68 23.97
N ILE A 50 9.17 13.92 23.54
CA ILE A 50 8.33 14.24 22.37
C ILE A 50 8.92 13.61 21.10
N GLU A 51 10.23 13.73 20.89
CA GLU A 51 10.91 13.08 19.76
C GLU A 51 10.81 11.55 19.82
N ALA A 52 10.97 10.95 21.00
CA ALA A 52 10.82 9.50 21.17
C ALA A 52 9.37 9.04 20.89
N ALA A 53 8.38 9.80 21.33
CA ALA A 53 6.97 9.54 21.06
C ALA A 53 6.65 9.69 19.57
N ALA A 54 7.14 10.75 18.92
CA ALA A 54 7.01 10.95 17.48
C ALA A 54 7.64 9.80 16.69
N LEU A 55 8.81 9.31 17.12
CA LEU A 55 9.47 8.16 16.48
C LEU A 55 8.68 6.86 16.63
N LEU A 56 8.05 6.64 17.79
CA LEU A 56 7.21 5.46 18.02
C LEU A 56 5.94 5.50 17.15
N ASN A 57 5.29 6.65 17.08
CA ASN A 57 4.12 6.87 16.22
C ASN A 57 4.49 6.70 14.75
N ALA A 58 5.57 7.33 14.29
CA ALA A 58 6.03 7.22 12.90
C ALA A 58 6.29 5.77 12.48
N LYS A 59 6.83 4.93 13.38
CA LYS A 59 7.00 3.50 13.12
C LYS A 59 5.68 2.76 13.03
N THR A 60 4.73 3.10 13.89
CA THR A 60 3.38 2.49 13.90
C THR A 60 2.62 2.88 12.64
N GLU A 61 2.61 4.17 12.30
CA GLU A 61 1.95 4.71 11.11
C GLU A 61 2.53 4.10 9.84
N LYS A 62 3.87 4.07 9.71
CA LYS A 62 4.54 3.40 8.60
C LYS A 62 4.11 1.93 8.48
N ARG A 63 4.03 1.20 9.60
CA ARG A 63 3.62 -0.20 9.60
C ARG A 63 2.16 -0.37 9.17
N LEU A 64 1.28 0.55 9.57
CA LEU A 64 -0.12 0.53 9.15
C LEU A 64 -0.25 0.77 7.63
N ASP A 65 0.49 1.75 7.10
CA ASP A 65 0.50 2.07 5.68
C ASP A 65 1.07 0.92 4.84
N GLU A 66 2.08 0.20 5.34
CA GLU A 66 2.64 -0.99 4.68
C GLU A 66 1.65 -2.16 4.64
N GLN A 67 0.78 -2.32 5.65
CA GLN A 67 -0.19 -3.42 5.73
C GLN A 67 -1.48 -3.14 4.96
N PHE A 68 -1.81 -1.87 4.73
CA PHE A 68 -3.07 -1.48 4.10
C PHE A 68 -3.28 -2.05 2.68
N PRO A 69 -2.28 -2.07 1.77
CA PRO A 69 -2.43 -2.67 0.45
C PRO A 69 -2.76 -4.16 0.47
N GLU A 70 -2.19 -4.92 1.40
CA GLU A 70 -2.44 -6.35 1.54
C GLU A 70 -3.92 -6.61 1.88
N ILE A 71 -4.46 -5.84 2.83
CA ILE A 71 -5.87 -5.92 3.23
C ILE A 71 -6.80 -5.61 2.04
N LEU A 72 -6.47 -4.59 1.25
CA LEU A 72 -7.25 -4.23 0.06
C LEU A 72 -7.20 -5.34 -1.00
N GLN A 73 -6.04 -5.97 -1.20
CA GLN A 73 -5.89 -7.06 -2.14
C GLN A 73 -6.76 -8.26 -1.73
N ASP A 74 -6.75 -8.62 -0.46
CA ASP A 74 -7.59 -9.70 0.09
C ASP A 74 -9.08 -9.40 -0.04
N LEU A 75 -9.48 -8.14 0.20
CA LEU A 75 -10.86 -7.72 0.03
C LEU A 75 -11.30 -7.83 -1.45
N ILE A 76 -10.46 -7.39 -2.39
CA ILE A 76 -10.76 -7.47 -3.82
C ILE A 76 -10.87 -8.93 -4.27
N ASN A 77 -10.04 -9.84 -3.72
CA ASN A 77 -10.14 -11.27 -4.00
C ASN A 77 -11.52 -11.86 -3.63
N ILE A 78 -12.17 -11.34 -2.59
CA ILE A 78 -13.51 -11.79 -2.17
C ILE A 78 -14.61 -11.18 -3.04
N VAL A 79 -14.56 -9.87 -3.28
CA VAL A 79 -15.63 -9.14 -3.96
C VAL A 79 -15.60 -9.38 -5.47
N TYR A 80 -14.41 -9.36 -6.08
CA TYR A 80 -14.25 -9.49 -7.52
C TYR A 80 -12.90 -10.16 -7.88
N PRO A 81 -12.82 -11.51 -7.76
CA PRO A 81 -11.58 -12.26 -7.95
C PRO A 81 -10.98 -12.11 -9.36
N GLY A 82 -11.81 -11.80 -10.37
CA GLY A 82 -11.36 -11.67 -11.76
C GLY A 82 -10.45 -10.48 -12.05
N TYR A 83 -10.38 -9.48 -11.15
CA TYR A 83 -9.54 -8.30 -11.37
C TYR A 83 -8.06 -8.54 -11.09
N LEU A 84 -7.76 -9.46 -10.17
CA LEU A 84 -6.40 -9.81 -9.79
C LEU A 84 -5.89 -11.05 -10.55
N GLN A 85 -6.71 -11.63 -11.43
CA GLN A 85 -6.33 -12.79 -12.23
C GLN A 85 -5.46 -12.37 -13.42
N VAL A 86 -4.36 -13.10 -13.61
CA VAL A 86 -3.51 -12.96 -14.79
C VAL A 86 -4.25 -13.55 -15.99
N ILE A 87 -4.32 -12.79 -17.08
CA ILE A 87 -4.86 -13.27 -18.35
C ILE A 87 -3.75 -14.04 -19.07
N PRO A 88 -3.95 -15.33 -19.39
CA PRO A 88 -2.96 -16.10 -20.15
C PRO A 88 -2.82 -15.56 -21.57
N SER A 89 -1.68 -15.85 -22.22
CA SER A 89 -1.54 -15.57 -23.64
C SER A 89 -2.56 -16.39 -24.44
N TYR A 90 -3.15 -15.77 -25.46
CA TYR A 90 -4.02 -16.42 -26.42
C TYR A 90 -3.67 -15.94 -27.82
N THR A 91 -3.84 -16.82 -28.81
CA THR A 91 -3.62 -16.49 -30.22
C THR A 91 -4.81 -16.99 -31.04
N PRO A 92 -5.35 -16.20 -31.99
CA PRO A 92 -6.31 -16.71 -32.94
C PRO A 92 -5.62 -17.72 -33.87
N PHE A 93 -6.30 -18.82 -34.18
CA PHE A 93 -5.83 -19.80 -35.15
C PHE A 93 -6.91 -20.07 -36.20
N HIS A 94 -6.48 -20.51 -37.38
CA HIS A 94 -7.37 -20.85 -38.48
C HIS A 94 -7.29 -22.35 -38.77
N LEU A 95 -8.44 -23.02 -38.83
CA LEU A 95 -8.55 -24.43 -39.17
C LEU A 95 -8.91 -24.56 -40.65
N ASN A 96 -7.95 -25.00 -41.45
CA ASN A 96 -8.21 -25.37 -42.84
C ASN A 96 -8.69 -26.82 -42.87
N LEU A 97 -9.97 -27.02 -43.15
CA LEU A 97 -10.56 -28.35 -43.39
C LEU A 97 -10.51 -28.66 -44.88
N ASP A 98 -9.96 -29.82 -45.23
CA ASP A 98 -10.07 -30.34 -46.59
C ASP A 98 -11.51 -30.85 -46.82
N THR A 99 -12.24 -30.14 -47.68
CA THR A 99 -13.64 -30.41 -47.98
C THR A 99 -13.87 -31.72 -48.74
N GLU A 100 -12.84 -32.30 -49.35
CA GLU A 100 -12.94 -33.60 -50.03
C GLU A 100 -12.86 -34.79 -49.06
N ALA A 101 -12.18 -34.62 -47.92
CA ALA A 101 -12.01 -35.66 -46.90
C ALA A 101 -13.08 -35.60 -45.78
N ALA A 102 -13.80 -34.49 -45.65
CA ALA A 102 -14.75 -34.26 -44.57
C ALA A 102 -16.17 -34.74 -44.92
N THR A 103 -16.42 -36.04 -44.81
CA THR A 103 -17.74 -36.66 -45.09
C THR A 103 -18.74 -36.51 -43.93
N SER A 104 -18.30 -36.07 -42.75
CA SER A 104 -19.14 -35.89 -41.55
C SER A 104 -18.69 -34.70 -40.70
N LYS A 105 -19.59 -34.19 -39.85
CA LYS A 105 -19.31 -33.12 -38.88
C LYS A 105 -18.11 -33.50 -38.00
N LEU A 106 -17.10 -32.65 -37.94
CA LEU A 106 -15.98 -32.75 -37.01
C LEU A 106 -16.27 -31.88 -35.77
N GLU A 107 -16.32 -32.47 -34.59
CA GLU A 107 -16.42 -31.75 -33.31
C GLU A 107 -15.05 -31.82 -32.61
N LEU A 108 -14.51 -30.67 -32.21
CA LEU A 108 -13.28 -30.58 -31.44
C LEU A 108 -13.64 -30.42 -29.97
N GLU A 109 -13.17 -31.34 -29.15
CA GLU A 109 -13.41 -31.31 -27.71
C GLU A 109 -12.61 -30.17 -27.04
N LYS A 110 -13.21 -29.57 -26.02
CA LYS A 110 -12.54 -28.58 -25.20
C LYS A 110 -11.30 -29.21 -24.55
N GLY A 111 -10.15 -28.56 -24.70
CA GLY A 111 -8.87 -29.05 -24.18
C GLY A 111 -8.02 -29.81 -25.19
N SER A 112 -8.43 -29.86 -26.46
CA SER A 112 -7.58 -30.36 -27.55
C SER A 112 -6.29 -29.54 -27.63
N GLU A 113 -5.13 -30.22 -27.60
CA GLU A 113 -3.83 -29.58 -27.67
C GLU A 113 -3.48 -29.20 -29.11
N LEU A 114 -2.91 -28.01 -29.29
CA LEU A 114 -2.44 -27.50 -30.57
C LEU A 114 -0.94 -27.24 -30.46
N ALA A 115 -0.16 -27.88 -31.34
CA ALA A 115 1.25 -27.57 -31.48
C ALA A 115 1.40 -26.30 -32.33
N VAL A 116 2.07 -25.29 -31.77
CA VAL A 116 2.43 -24.08 -32.51
C VAL A 116 3.87 -24.24 -33.00
N SER A 117 4.06 -24.41 -34.30
CA SER A 117 5.38 -24.29 -34.93
C SER A 117 5.60 -22.82 -35.29
N HIS A 118 6.60 -22.20 -34.67
CA HIS A 118 7.08 -20.89 -35.09
C HIS A 118 8.11 -21.12 -36.19
N ASP A 119 7.75 -20.81 -37.45
CA ASP A 119 8.77 -20.65 -38.49
C ASP A 119 9.49 -19.32 -38.21
N GLU A 120 10.81 -19.36 -38.09
CA GLU A 120 11.69 -18.18 -38.12
C GLU A 120 11.83 -17.62 -39.54
#